data_AF-A0A1G8GKK5-F1
#
_entry.id   AF-A0A1G8GKK5-F1
#
_cell.length_a   1.000
_cell.length_b   1.000
_cell.length_c   1.000
_cell.angle_alpha   90.00
_cell.angle_beta   90.00
_cell.angle_gamma   90.00
#
_symmetry.space_group_name_H-M   'P 1'
#
loop_
_entity.id
_entity.type
_entity.pdbx_description
1 polymer ?
#
loop_
_entity_poly.entity_id
_entity_poly.type
_entity_poly.pdbx_seq_one_letter_code
_entity_poly.pdbx_strand_id
1 'polypeptide(L)'
;MIWIIFASFMIYTVFVMWFSWYKTRGTDLNSSDGYFLGGRSLTGIVIASSMILTNVSTEQVVGLNGQAYGESMVVMAWEVTAPLALIFLAFVLLPRRLKPSPRKASG
;
A
#
# COMPACT_ATOMS: atom_id res chain seq x y z
N MET A 1 -8.35 28.77 13.61
CA MET A 1 -8.32 27.75 12.55
C MET A 1 -6.91 27.21 12.31
N ILE A 2 -5.90 28.04 12.01
CA ILE A 2 -4.54 27.57 11.67
C ILE A 2 -3.84 26.80 12.80
N TRP A 3 -3.97 27.25 14.05
CA TRP A 3 -3.36 26.60 15.21
C TRP A 3 -3.91 25.20 15.47
N ILE A 4 -5.20 24.98 15.22
CA ILE A 4 -5.84 23.67 15.36
C ILE A 4 -5.30 22.70 14.30
N ILE A 5 -5.06 23.18 13.07
CA ILE A 5 -4.47 22.37 11.99
C ILE A 5 -3.06 21.91 12.40
N PHE A 6 -2.19 22.83 12.81
CA PHE A 6 -0.83 22.49 13.23
C PHE A 6 -0.80 21.56 14.44
N ALA A 7 -1.64 21.83 15.45
CA ALA A 7 -1.76 20.97 16.62
C ALA A 7 -2.23 19.55 16.24
N SER A 8 -3.26 19.44 15.41
CA SER A 8 -3.79 18.13 14.98
C SER A 8 -2.78 17.32 14.15
N PHE A 9 -2.04 17.98 13.25
CA PHE A 9 -0.98 17.35 12.46
C PHE A 9 0.16 16.83 13.34
N MET A 10 0.65 17.65 14.28
CA MET A 10 1.69 17.24 15.22
C MET A 10 1.24 16.07 16.09
N ILE A 11 0.04 16.14 16.66
CA ILE A 11 -0.52 15.09 17.53
C ILE A 11 -0.62 13.77 16.74
N TYR A 12 -1.19 13.80 15.54
CA TYR A 12 -1.34 12.59 14.73
C TYR A 12 0.02 11.99 14.32
N THR A 13 0.96 12.82 13.89
CA THR A 13 2.29 12.38 13.46
C THR A 13 3.07 11.75 14.61
N VAL A 14 3.08 12.39 15.79
CA VAL A 14 3.73 11.87 16.99
C VAL A 14 3.05 10.59 17.47
N PHE A 15 1.72 10.52 17.39
CA PHE A 15 0.97 9.31 17.71
C PHE A 15 1.35 8.14 16.81
N VAL A 16 1.35 8.32 15.48
CA VAL A 16 1.72 7.28 14.52
C VAL A 16 3.18 6.85 14.70
N MET A 17 4.09 7.81 14.93
CA MET A 17 5.50 7.53 15.22
C MET A 17 5.65 6.67 16.47
N TRP A 18 4.99 7.04 17.56
CA TRP A 18 5.03 6.31 18.82
C TRP A 18 4.38 4.93 18.69
N PHE A 19 3.22 4.84 18.03
CA PHE A 19 2.49 3.59 17.82
C PHE A 19 3.27 2.61 16.94
N SER A 20 3.87 3.09 15.84
CA SER A 20 4.73 2.28 14.98
C SER A 20 5.93 1.77 15.75
N TRP A 21 6.59 2.63 16.52
CA TRP A 21 7.75 2.23 17.32
C TRP A 21 7.39 1.22 18.42
N TYR A 22 6.26 1.42 19.10
CA TYR A 22 5.74 0.47 20.09
C TYR A 22 5.46 -0.90 19.46
N LYS A 23 4.84 -0.93 18.27
CA LYS A 23 4.52 -2.17 17.56
C LYS A 23 5.76 -2.88 17.00
N THR A 24 6.78 -2.14 16.57
CA THR A 24 8.03 -2.70 16.01
C THR A 24 9.05 -3.14 17.08
N ARG A 25 8.90 -2.70 18.34
CA ARG A 25 9.88 -2.92 19.43
C ARG A 25 10.09 -4.38 19.86
N GLY A 26 9.22 -5.30 19.45
CA GLY A 26 9.30 -6.74 19.77
C GLY A 26 9.44 -7.65 18.55
N THR A 27 9.72 -7.09 17.37
CA THR A 27 9.85 -7.89 16.13
C THR A 27 11.33 -8.16 15.85
N ASP A 28 11.75 -9.42 15.93
CA ASP A 28 13.11 -9.83 15.57
C ASP A 28 13.35 -9.65 14.06
N LEU A 29 14.09 -8.59 13.69
CA LEU A 29 14.44 -8.24 12.30
C LEU A 29 15.72 -8.92 11.79
N ASN A 30 16.27 -9.89 12.54
CA ASN A 30 17.59 -10.49 12.26
C ASN A 30 17.60 -11.57 11.16
N SER A 31 16.45 -11.95 10.59
CA SER A 31 16.37 -12.91 9.48
C SER A 31 15.74 -12.27 8.24
N SER A 32 16.36 -12.46 7.07
CA SER A 32 15.88 -11.93 5.78
C SER A 32 14.43 -12.34 5.47
N ASP A 33 13.98 -13.50 5.94
CA ASP A 33 12.58 -13.94 5.77
C ASP A 33 11.60 -13.12 6.63
N GLY A 34 12.04 -12.61 7.78
CA GLY A 34 11.26 -11.72 8.65
C GLY A 34 11.11 -10.31 8.05
N TYR A 35 12.14 -9.85 7.34
CA TYR A 35 12.17 -8.51 6.72
C TYR A 35 11.37 -8.44 5.41
N PHE A 36 11.42 -9.49 4.57
CA PHE A 36 10.74 -9.52 3.27
C PHE A 36 9.34 -10.15 3.28
N LEU A 37 9.03 -11.06 4.21
CA LEU A 37 7.73 -11.74 4.32
C LEU A 37 7.04 -11.53 5.68
N GLY A 38 7.57 -10.66 6.55
CA GLY A 38 6.93 -10.33 7.83
C GLY A 38 6.72 -11.55 8.71
N GLY A 39 7.60 -12.57 8.61
CA GLY A 39 7.54 -13.78 9.45
C GLY A 39 6.24 -14.57 9.36
N ARG A 40 5.65 -14.73 8.16
CA ARG A 40 4.31 -15.35 7.91
C ARG A 40 3.11 -14.52 8.39
N SER A 41 3.31 -13.29 8.85
CA SER A 41 2.21 -12.39 9.30
C SER A 41 1.70 -11.42 8.22
N LEU A 42 2.40 -11.29 7.10
CA LEU A 42 1.96 -10.49 5.95
C LEU A 42 0.87 -11.26 5.16
N THR A 43 -0.34 -11.23 5.68
CA THR A 43 -1.54 -11.73 4.99
C THR A 43 -1.74 -10.94 3.70
N GLY A 44 -2.23 -11.59 2.63
CA GLY A 44 -2.48 -10.95 1.33
C GLY A 44 -3.32 -9.66 1.40
N ILE A 45 -4.17 -9.52 2.43
CA ILE A 45 -4.93 -8.29 2.72
C ILE A 45 -4.00 -7.10 3.04
N VAL A 46 -2.93 -7.29 3.80
CA VAL A 46 -1.99 -6.22 4.18
C VAL A 46 -1.18 -5.75 2.96
N ILE A 47 -0.84 -6.68 2.07
CA ILE A 47 -0.15 -6.36 0.82
C ILE A 47 -1.09 -5.58 -0.12
N ALA A 48 -2.33 -6.05 -0.28
CA ALA A 48 -3.33 -5.38 -1.10
C ALA A 48 -3.67 -3.97 -0.57
N SER A 49 -3.82 -3.82 0.75
CA SER A 49 -4.10 -2.51 1.34
C SER A 49 -2.92 -1.54 1.15
N SER A 50 -1.68 -2.00 1.30
CA SER A 50 -0.49 -1.18 1.02
C SER A 50 -0.40 -0.75 -0.45
N MET A 51 -0.75 -1.64 -1.39
CA MET A 51 -0.80 -1.30 -2.82
C MET A 51 -1.88 -0.24 -3.13
N ILE A 52 -3.06 -0.34 -2.51
CA ILE A 52 -4.12 0.67 -2.65
C ILE A 52 -3.68 2.00 -2.04
N LEU A 53 -3.12 1.99 -0.82
CA LEU A 53 -2.59 3.19 -0.15
C LEU A 53 -1.53 3.91 -1.00
N THR A 54 -0.72 3.16 -1.74
CA THR A 54 0.30 3.73 -2.65
C THR A 54 -0.34 4.46 -3.84
N ASN A 55 -1.56 4.10 -4.22
CA ASN A 55 -2.31 4.73 -5.31
C ASN A 55 -3.29 5.81 -4.83
N VAL A 56 -3.36 6.10 -3.53
CA VAL A 56 -4.17 7.21 -2.99
C VAL A 56 -3.22 8.35 -2.63
N SER A 57 -2.88 9.18 -3.62
CA SER A 57 -2.06 10.37 -3.40
C SER A 57 -2.91 11.61 -3.15
N THR A 58 -2.36 12.60 -2.43
CA THR A 58 -3.07 13.86 -2.13
C THR A 58 -3.37 14.66 -3.40
N GLU A 59 -2.52 14.51 -4.42
CA GLU A 59 -2.68 15.06 -5.77
C GLU A 59 -3.85 14.41 -6.50
N GLN A 60 -4.09 13.11 -6.30
CA GLN A 60 -5.26 12.46 -6.89
C GLN A 60 -6.53 12.91 -6.17
N VAL A 61 -6.51 12.95 -4.83
CA VAL A 61 -7.70 13.37 -4.07
C VAL A 61 -8.08 14.82 -4.41
N VAL A 62 -7.15 15.76 -4.45
CA VAL A 62 -7.48 17.17 -4.76
C VAL A 62 -7.61 17.40 -6.27
N GLY A 63 -6.74 16.78 -7.07
CA GLY A 63 -6.69 16.95 -8.52
C GLY A 63 -7.84 16.30 -9.27
N LEU A 64 -8.27 15.08 -8.90
CA LEU A 64 -9.44 14.44 -9.50
C LEU A 64 -10.72 15.21 -9.16
N ASN A 65 -10.83 15.74 -7.94
CA ASN A 65 -11.96 16.61 -7.57
C ASN A 65 -11.95 17.93 -8.37
N GLY A 66 -10.77 18.50 -8.65
CA GLY A 66 -10.63 19.67 -9.52
C GLY A 66 -10.97 19.39 -10.98
N GLN A 67 -10.54 18.24 -11.51
CA GLN A 67 -10.86 17.81 -12.88
C GLN A 67 -12.34 17.44 -13.03
N ALA A 68 -12.95 16.80 -12.03
CA ALA A 68 -14.37 16.46 -12.04
C ALA A 68 -15.28 17.69 -12.02
N TYR A 69 -14.80 18.84 -11.56
CA TYR A 69 -15.53 20.11 -11.65
C TYR A 69 -15.68 20.60 -13.11
N GLY A 70 -14.68 20.34 -13.97
CA GLY A 70 -14.71 20.73 -15.38
C GLY A 70 -15.21 19.64 -16.33
N GLU A 71 -14.75 18.40 -16.14
CA GLU A 71 -14.99 17.24 -17.02
C GLU A 71 -16.09 16.30 -16.46
N SER A 72 -16.74 16.67 -15.36
CA SER A 72 -17.79 15.86 -14.70
C SER A 72 -17.29 14.45 -14.35
N MET A 73 -18.18 13.44 -14.33
CA MET A 73 -17.87 12.06 -13.90
C MET A 73 -16.94 11.29 -14.86
N VAL A 74 -16.56 11.86 -16.01
CA VAL A 74 -15.72 11.18 -17.01
C VAL A 74 -14.35 10.82 -16.45
N VAL A 75 -13.82 11.64 -15.54
CA VAL A 75 -12.51 11.44 -14.89
C VAL A 75 -12.45 10.13 -14.11
N MET A 76 -13.58 9.64 -13.58
CA MET A 76 -13.63 8.36 -12.86
C MET A 76 -13.44 7.14 -13.77
N ALA A 77 -13.57 7.27 -15.10
CA ALA A 77 -13.36 6.17 -16.02
C ALA A 77 -11.92 5.61 -15.93
N TRP A 78 -10.94 6.47 -15.65
CA TRP A 78 -9.54 6.05 -15.46
C TRP A 78 -9.33 5.29 -14.15
N GLU A 79 -9.97 5.72 -13.08
CA GLU A 79 -9.83 5.10 -11.76
C GLU A 79 -10.58 3.76 -11.66
N VAL A 80 -11.73 3.61 -12.32
CA VAL A 80 -12.52 2.36 -12.29
C VAL A 80 -11.93 1.26 -13.19
N THR A 81 -11.23 1.64 -14.26
CA THR A 81 -10.62 0.67 -15.19
C THR A 81 -9.28 0.12 -14.69
N ALA A 82 -8.53 0.87 -13.89
CA ALA A 82 -7.23 0.46 -13.35
C ALA A 82 -7.28 -0.85 -12.52
N PRO A 83 -8.22 -1.03 -11.57
CA PRO A 83 -8.35 -2.28 -10.81
C PRO A 83 -8.61 -3.51 -11.69
N LEU A 84 -9.41 -3.36 -12.75
CA LEU A 84 -9.68 -4.46 -13.69
C LEU A 84 -8.41 -4.88 -14.44
N ALA A 85 -7.62 -3.89 -14.89
CA ALA A 85 -6.31 -4.14 -15.50
C ALA A 85 -5.33 -4.80 -14.52
N LEU A 86 -5.34 -4.39 -13.24
CA LEU A 86 -4.50 -4.98 -12.19
C LEU A 86 -4.87 -6.43 -11.88
N ILE A 87 -6.16 -6.78 -11.89
CA ILE A 87 -6.62 -8.17 -11.73
C ILE A 87 -6.09 -9.02 -12.88
N PHE A 88 -6.23 -8.56 -14.12
CA PHE A 88 -5.69 -9.26 -15.29
C PHE A 88 -4.17 -9.41 -15.23
N LEU A 89 -3.48 -8.33 -14.87
CA LEU A 89 -2.04 -8.31 -14.68
C LEU A 89 -1.59 -9.30 -13.60
N ALA A 90 -2.32 -9.37 -12.48
CA ALA A 90 -2.03 -10.31 -11.39
C ALA A 90 -2.08 -11.76 -11.91
N PHE A 91 -3.07 -12.15 -12.71
CA PHE A 91 -3.11 -13.48 -13.31
C PHE A 91 -1.93 -13.80 -14.24
N VAL A 92 -1.32 -12.79 -14.86
CA VAL A 92 -0.17 -12.97 -15.77
C VAL A 92 1.18 -12.93 -15.03
N LEU A 93 1.31 -12.05 -14.03
CA LEU A 93 2.54 -11.80 -13.28
C LEU A 93 2.72 -12.76 -12.10
N LEU A 94 1.66 -13.05 -11.34
CA LEU A 94 1.74 -13.97 -10.20
C LEU A 94 2.30 -15.36 -10.58
N PRO A 95 1.84 -16.06 -11.64
CA PRO A 95 2.39 -17.37 -11.99
C PRO A 95 3.84 -17.30 -12.49
N ARG A 96 4.29 -16.14 -13.00
CA ARG A 96 5.68 -15.94 -13.44
C ARG A 96 6.63 -15.60 -12.29
N ARG A 97 6.15 -14.90 -11.26
CA ARG A 97 6.97 -14.45 -10.12
C ARG A 97 7.00 -15.45 -8.96
N LEU A 98 5.97 -16.29 -8.82
CA LEU A 98 5.85 -17.28 -7.75
C LEU A 98 6.25 -18.70 -8.17
N LYS A 99 6.73 -18.90 -9.40
CA LYS A 99 7.18 -20.23 -9.85
C LYS A 99 8.40 -20.64 -9.00
N PRO A 100 8.36 -21.76 -8.27
CA PRO A 100 9.53 -22.24 -7.53
C PRO A 100 10.65 -22.49 -8.52
N SER A 101 11.81 -21.89 -8.29
CA SER A 101 13.01 -22.24 -9.04
C SER A 101 13.26 -23.75 -8.90
N PRO A 102 13.44 -24.51 -9.99
CA PRO A 102 13.62 -25.96 -9.96
C PRO A 102 14.98 -26.42 -9.36
N ARG A 103 15.62 -25.63 -8.48
CA ARG A 103 16.96 -25.88 -7.92
C ARG A 103 16.97 -26.26 -6.44
N LYS A 104 15.97 -26.99 -5.92
CA LYS A 104 16.03 -27.52 -4.54
C LYS A 104 15.46 -28.93 -4.34
N ALA A 105 15.67 -29.80 -5.34
CA ALA A 105 15.37 -31.24 -5.27
C ALA A 105 16.61 -32.13 -5.49
N SER A 106 17.78 -31.67 -5.04
CA SER A 106 19.04 -32.44 -5.06
C SER A 106 20.00 -31.84 -4.03
N GLY A 107 20.14 -32.51 -2.89
CA GLY A 107 21.04 -32.14 -1.80
C GLY A 107 20.50 -32.65 -0.48
#